data_AF-A0A3C0EGC6-F1
#
_entry.id   AF-A0A3C0EGC6-F1
#
_cell.length_a   1.000
_cell.length_b   1.000
_cell.length_c   1.000
_cell.angle_alpha   90.00
_cell.angle_beta   90.00
_cell.angle_gamma   90.00
#
_symmetry.space_group_name_H-M   'P 1'
#
loop_
_entity.id
_entity.type
_entity.pdbx_description
1 polymer ?
#
loop_
_entity_poly.entity_id
_entity_poly.type
_entity_poly.pdbx_seq_one_letter_code
_entity_poly.pdbx_strand_id
1 'polypeptide(L)'
;GKYDLVMGEDVNGKAYAWCHLSADPSLPTGPMPDIKVAVKRDETNKTTNYEIAIPWSQISPFKPGVGENLGIAVALNEDDGKGRVSFLSWFADVHAKQTDGVADLILLP
;
A
#
# COMPACT_ATOMS: atom_id res chain seq x y z
N GLY A 1 -3.27 11.26 11.22
CA GLY A 1 -3.22 9.90 11.80
C GLY A 1 -2.33 9.02 10.94
N LYS A 2 -2.27 7.71 11.20
CA LYS A 2 -1.45 6.76 10.45
C LYS A 2 -2.33 5.72 9.77
N TYR A 3 -1.90 5.23 8.61
CA TYR A 3 -2.53 4.13 7.88
C TYR A 3 -1.52 2.99 7.72
N ASP A 4 -1.99 1.76 7.73
CA ASP A 4 -1.18 0.58 7.43
C ASP A 4 -1.97 -0.37 6.53
N LEU A 5 -1.61 -0.37 5.25
CA LEU A 5 -2.31 -1.09 4.18
C LEU A 5 -1.35 -2.09 3.53
N VAL A 6 -1.83 -3.30 3.29
CA VAL A 6 -1.13 -4.35 2.53
C VAL A 6 -1.97 -4.70 1.32
N MET A 7 -1.36 -4.75 0.15
CA MET A 7 -2.04 -4.95 -1.14
C MET A 7 -1.16 -5.80 -2.05
N GLY A 8 -1.76 -6.71 -2.82
CA GLY A 8 -1.02 -7.59 -3.72
C GLY A 8 -1.85 -8.78 -4.19
N GLU A 9 -1.19 -9.93 -4.36
CA GLU A 9 -1.82 -11.22 -4.64
C GLU A 9 -1.58 -12.21 -3.51
N ASP A 10 -2.56 -13.05 -3.22
CA ASP A 10 -2.40 -14.18 -2.31
C ASP A 10 -1.66 -15.35 -2.97
N VAL A 11 -1.45 -16.43 -2.21
CA VAL A 11 -0.77 -17.65 -2.68
C VAL A 11 -1.44 -18.35 -3.87
N ASN A 12 -2.70 -18.02 -4.17
CA ASN A 12 -3.46 -18.55 -5.30
C ASN A 12 -3.49 -17.56 -6.48
N GLY A 13 -2.76 -16.44 -6.41
CA GLY A 13 -2.78 -15.39 -7.42
C GLY A 13 -4.04 -14.52 -7.38
N LYS A 14 -4.81 -14.56 -6.29
CA LYS A 14 -5.99 -13.71 -6.15
C LYS A 14 -5.58 -12.35 -5.59
N ALA A 15 -5.95 -11.29 -6.29
CA ALA A 15 -5.78 -9.92 -5.84
C ALA A 15 -6.46 -9.69 -4.48
N TYR A 16 -5.76 -9.03 -3.55
CA TYR A 16 -6.29 -8.69 -2.23
C TYR A 16 -5.74 -7.36 -1.70
N ALA A 17 -6.48 -6.77 -0.78
CA ALA A 17 -6.08 -5.61 0.00
C ALA A 17 -6.56 -5.77 1.45
N TRP A 18 -5.75 -5.31 2.39
CA TRP A 18 -5.99 -5.43 3.83
C TRP A 18 -5.55 -4.18 4.57
N CYS A 19 -6.35 -3.76 5.55
CA CYS A 19 -6.06 -2.64 6.45
C CYS A 19 -5.72 -3.15 7.86
N HIS A 20 -4.49 -2.91 8.32
CA HIS A 20 -4.06 -3.21 9.69
C HIS A 20 -4.32 -2.04 10.64
N LEU A 21 -4.24 -0.81 10.14
CA LEU A 21 -4.45 0.41 10.93
C LEU A 21 -5.11 1.48 10.07
N SER A 22 -6.17 2.08 10.60
CA SER A 22 -6.83 3.26 10.03
C SER A 22 -6.57 4.48 10.90
N ALA A 23 -6.42 5.65 10.27
CA ALA A 23 -6.35 6.93 10.96
C ALA A 23 -7.74 7.43 11.40
N ASP A 24 -8.80 6.96 10.75
CA ASP A 24 -10.19 7.21 11.12
C ASP A 24 -10.75 6.00 11.89
N PRO A 25 -11.05 6.16 13.19
CA PRO A 25 -11.54 5.06 14.03
C PRO A 25 -12.94 4.59 13.64
N SER A 26 -13.66 5.32 12.79
CA SER A 26 -14.96 4.89 12.25
C SER A 26 -14.83 3.94 11.06
N LEU A 27 -13.65 3.85 10.43
CA LEU A 27 -13.39 2.91 9.34
C LEU A 27 -12.95 1.55 9.89
N PRO A 28 -13.44 0.44 9.30
CA PRO A 28 -13.03 -0.90 9.71
C PRO A 28 -11.59 -1.21 9.30
N THR A 29 -10.89 -1.98 10.13
CA THR A 29 -9.68 -2.73 9.75
C THR A 29 -10.08 -4.09 9.18
N GLY A 30 -9.22 -4.70 8.36
CA GLY A 30 -9.48 -6.01 7.76
C GLY A 30 -9.48 -5.99 6.23
N PRO A 31 -10.19 -6.91 5.55
CA PRO A 31 -10.28 -6.93 4.09
C PRO A 31 -10.83 -5.61 3.52
N MET A 32 -10.21 -5.11 2.46
CA MET A 32 -10.57 -3.85 1.80
C MET A 32 -11.04 -4.10 0.36
N PRO A 33 -12.26 -4.61 0.14
CA PRO A 33 -12.72 -5.06 -1.18
C PRO A 33 -12.87 -3.93 -2.22
N ASP A 34 -12.97 -2.68 -1.77
CA ASP A 34 -13.09 -1.52 -2.66
C ASP A 34 -11.75 -1.03 -3.21
N ILE A 35 -10.62 -1.46 -2.61
CA ILE A 35 -9.30 -1.22 -3.18
C ILE A 35 -9.10 -2.20 -4.32
N LYS A 36 -8.88 -1.68 -5.53
CA LYS A 36 -8.66 -2.49 -6.72
C LYS A 36 -7.18 -2.75 -6.89
N VAL A 37 -6.82 -4.01 -7.08
CA VAL A 37 -5.44 -4.45 -7.29
C VAL A 37 -5.41 -5.31 -8.55
N ALA A 38 -4.50 -4.99 -9.47
CA ALA A 38 -4.18 -5.80 -10.63
C ALA A 38 -2.67 -6.07 -10.62
N VAL A 39 -2.30 -7.33 -10.85
CA VAL A 39 -0.90 -7.76 -10.90
C VAL A 39 -0.65 -8.48 -12.21
N LYS A 40 0.43 -8.11 -12.89
CA LYS A 40 0.84 -8.72 -14.15
C LYS A 40 2.31 -9.12 -14.07
N ARG A 41 2.55 -10.43 -14.11
CA ARG A 41 3.89 -11.02 -14.21
C ARG A 41 4.30 -11.15 -15.67
N ASP A 42 5.52 -10.75 -15.98
CA ASP A 42 6.22 -11.00 -17.24
C ASP A 42 7.40 -11.93 -16.97
N GLU A 43 7.23 -13.21 -17.28
CA GLU A 43 8.23 -14.24 -17.04
C GLU A 43 9.41 -14.19 -18.01
N THR A 44 9.27 -13.52 -19.16
CA THR A 44 10.36 -13.36 -20.12
C THR A 44 11.32 -12.28 -19.65
N ASN A 45 10.77 -11.12 -19.24
CA ASN A 45 11.57 -9.97 -18.81
C ASN A 45 11.86 -9.96 -17.30
N LYS A 46 11.30 -10.90 -16.53
CA LYS A 46 11.45 -11.01 -15.07
C LYS A 46 11.02 -9.74 -14.34
N THR A 47 9.88 -9.20 -14.76
CA THR A 47 9.26 -8.03 -14.14
C THR A 47 7.84 -8.34 -13.68
N THR A 48 7.46 -7.79 -12.53
CA THR A 48 6.09 -7.82 -12.04
C THR A 48 5.57 -6.40 -11.93
N ASN A 49 4.45 -6.12 -12.59
CA ASN A 49 3.77 -4.83 -12.51
C ASN A 49 2.59 -4.94 -11.54
N TYR A 50 2.55 -4.05 -10.56
CA TYR A 50 1.42 -3.88 -9.65
C TYR A 50 0.73 -2.56 -9.98
N GLU A 51 -0.58 -2.62 -10.22
CA GLU A 51 -1.43 -1.45 -10.41
C GLU A 51 -2.52 -1.44 -9.34
N ILE A 52 -2.59 -0.35 -8.58
CA ILE A 52 -3.43 -0.25 -7.38
C ILE A 52 -4.24 1.05 -7.45
N ALA A 53 -5.55 0.95 -7.24
CA ALA A 53 -6.44 2.09 -7.08
C ALA A 53 -7.07 2.08 -5.69
N ILE A 54 -6.74 3.10 -4.89
CA ILE A 54 -7.24 3.28 -3.52
C ILE A 54 -8.32 4.36 -3.55
N PRO A 55 -9.59 4.05 -3.21
CA PRO A 55 -10.61 5.08 -3.05
C PRO A 55 -10.23 6.03 -1.90
N TRP A 56 -10.40 7.33 -2.09
CA TRP A 56 -10.08 8.33 -1.07
C TRP A 56 -10.83 8.10 0.25
N SER A 57 -12.05 7.57 0.20
CA SER A 57 -12.83 7.19 1.39
C SER A 57 -12.16 6.12 2.25
N GLN A 58 -11.26 5.31 1.68
CA GLN A 58 -10.52 4.25 2.39
C GLN A 58 -9.26 4.77 3.10
N ILE A 59 -8.94 6.05 2.95
CA ILE A 59 -7.81 6.72 3.62
C ILE A 59 -8.29 7.98 4.37
N SER A 60 -9.47 7.93 4.99
CA SER A 60 -9.98 8.97 5.90
C SER A 60 -9.10 9.09 7.16
N PRO A 61 -8.81 10.30 7.69
CA PRO A 61 -9.43 11.58 7.36
C PRO A 61 -8.71 12.38 6.27
N PHE A 62 -7.80 11.78 5.49
CA PHE A 62 -7.20 12.51 4.37
C PHE A 62 -8.29 12.89 3.35
N LYS A 63 -8.30 14.15 2.94
CA LYS A 63 -9.22 14.66 1.93
C LYS A 63 -8.39 15.09 0.72
N PRO A 64 -8.60 14.50 -0.45
CA PRO A 64 -7.85 14.88 -1.63
C PRO A 64 -8.20 16.31 -2.05
N GLY A 65 -7.19 17.06 -2.46
CA GLY A 65 -7.33 18.42 -2.97
C GLY A 65 -6.00 18.90 -3.56
N VAL A 66 -6.04 19.89 -4.44
CA VAL A 66 -4.82 20.48 -5.01
C VAL A 66 -3.98 21.07 -3.86
N GLY A 67 -2.71 20.69 -3.81
CA GLY A 67 -1.76 21.09 -2.76
C GLY A 67 -1.88 20.30 -1.46
N GLU A 68 -2.87 19.41 -1.32
CA GLU A 68 -2.97 18.53 -0.16
C GLU A 68 -1.81 17.53 -0.17
N ASN A 69 -1.29 17.25 1.03
CA ASN A 69 -0.11 16.44 1.24
C ASN A 69 -0.46 15.17 2.02
N LEU A 70 -0.26 14.02 1.37
CA LEU A 70 -0.36 12.71 2.00
C LEU A 70 1.05 12.15 2.26
N GLY A 71 1.37 11.90 3.52
CA GLY A 71 2.58 11.17 3.88
C GLY A 71 2.54 9.74 3.34
N ILE A 72 3.52 9.33 2.52
CA ILE A 72 3.62 7.99 1.95
C ILE A 72 5.00 7.37 2.14
N ALA A 73 5.01 6.09 2.48
CA ALA A 73 6.16 5.20 2.35
C ALA A 73 5.65 3.85 1.88
N VAL A 74 6.45 3.14 1.08
CA VAL A 74 6.05 1.87 0.48
C VAL A 74 7.15 0.86 0.72
N ALA A 75 6.78 -0.39 1.04
CA ALA A 75 7.70 -1.51 1.05
C ALA A 75 7.18 -2.62 0.14
N LEU A 76 8.05 -3.14 -0.73
CA LEU A 76 7.82 -4.32 -1.53
C LEU A 76 8.54 -5.49 -0.84
N ASN A 77 7.77 -6.50 -0.42
CA ASN A 77 8.32 -7.69 0.22
C ASN A 77 8.67 -8.73 -0.85
N GLU A 78 9.84 -9.35 -0.70
CA GLU A 78 10.25 -10.53 -1.47
C GLU A 78 9.90 -11.79 -0.68
N ASP A 79 8.89 -12.52 -1.15
CA ASP A 79 8.36 -13.74 -0.52
C ASP A 79 7.76 -14.69 -1.57
N ASP A 80 8.59 -15.60 -2.08
CA ASP A 80 8.19 -16.69 -2.97
C ASP A 80 7.42 -17.84 -2.26
N GLY A 81 6.82 -17.58 -1.10
CA GLY A 81 5.97 -18.54 -0.37
C GLY A 81 6.68 -19.39 0.68
N LYS A 82 7.96 -19.11 0.97
CA LYS A 82 8.72 -19.72 2.10
C LYS A 82 8.91 -18.76 3.26
N GLY A 83 8.23 -17.62 3.22
CA GLY A 83 8.42 -16.51 4.14
C GLY A 83 9.34 -15.46 3.55
N ARG A 84 9.10 -14.21 3.94
CA ARG A 84 9.84 -13.05 3.43
C ARG A 84 11.34 -13.15 3.68
N VAL A 85 12.13 -13.00 2.63
CA VAL A 85 13.60 -13.05 2.68
C VAL A 85 14.26 -11.67 2.58
N SER A 86 13.59 -10.71 1.94
CA SER A 86 14.07 -9.32 1.85
C SER A 86 12.89 -8.37 1.59
N PHE A 87 13.18 -7.07 1.59
CA PHE A 87 12.24 -6.05 1.15
C PHE A 87 13.00 -4.88 0.54
N LEU A 88 12.33 -4.18 -0.38
CA LEU A 88 12.77 -2.90 -0.91
C LEU A 88 11.82 -1.81 -0.38
N SER A 89 12.37 -0.71 0.13
CA SER A 89 11.55 0.43 0.54
C SER A 89 11.68 1.61 -0.43
N TRP A 90 10.60 2.37 -0.50
CA TRP A 90 10.59 3.74 -1.00
C TRP A 90 10.25 4.64 0.20
N PHE A 91 11.23 5.48 0.58
CA PHE A 91 11.25 6.27 1.81
C PHE A 91 11.37 5.41 3.10
N ALA A 92 10.67 5.79 4.18
CA ALA A 92 10.80 5.23 5.53
C ALA A 92 10.87 3.68 5.61
N ASP A 93 11.38 3.19 6.74
CA ASP A 93 11.27 1.78 7.09
C ASP A 93 9.85 1.43 7.58
N VAL A 94 8.99 1.08 6.62
CA VAL A 94 7.63 0.60 6.87
C VAL A 94 7.62 -0.67 7.73
N HIS A 95 8.65 -1.52 7.61
CA HIS A 95 8.77 -2.74 8.39
C HIS A 95 8.99 -2.43 9.87
N ALA A 96 9.86 -1.45 10.19
CA ALA A 96 10.04 -0.94 11.55
C ALA A 96 8.94 0.03 12.01
N LYS A 97 7.91 0.27 11.18
CA LYS A 97 6.80 1.22 11.42
C LYS A 97 7.29 2.64 11.72
N GLN A 98 8.43 3.02 11.14
CA GLN A 98 9.01 4.35 11.24
C GLN A 98 8.17 5.35 10.44
N THR A 99 7.99 6.54 11.01
CA THR A 99 7.20 7.61 10.37
C THR A 99 7.95 8.94 10.25
N ASP A 100 9.19 9.00 10.71
CA ASP A 100 10.09 10.14 10.63
C ASP A 100 10.66 10.34 9.21
N GLY A 101 10.69 9.29 8.39
CA GLY A 101 11.18 9.34 7.01
C GLY A 101 10.10 9.19 5.94
N VAL A 102 8.80 9.36 6.24
CA VAL A 102 7.75 9.29 5.21
C VAL A 102 7.85 10.50 4.28
N ALA A 103 7.59 10.30 3.00
CA ALA A 103 7.64 11.39 2.03
C ALA A 103 6.32 12.08 1.83
N ASP A 104 6.40 13.29 1.27
CA ASP A 104 5.25 14.07 0.86
C ASP A 104 4.76 13.65 -0.53
N LEU A 105 3.54 13.12 -0.60
CA LEU A 105 2.78 12.98 -1.85
C LEU A 105 1.88 14.21 -1.99
N ILE A 106 2.30 15.17 -2.80
CA ILE A 106 1.55 16.41 -3.05
C ILE A 106 0.70 16.23 -4.31
N LEU A 107 -0.61 16.45 -4.19
CA LEU A 107 -1.52 16.41 -5.33
C LEU A 107 -1.43 17.71 -6.13
N LEU A 108 -1.12 17.59 -7.42
CA LEU A 108 -0.99 18.72 -8.35
C LEU A 108 -2.29 18.91 -9.18
N PRO A 109 -2.49 20.07 -9.82
CA PRO A 109 -3.64 20.35 -10.68
C PRO A 109 -3.79 19.39 -11.87
#